data_AF-A0A447QRT1-F1
#
_entry.id   AF-A0A447QRT1-F1
#
_cell.length_a   1.000
_cell.length_b   1.000
_cell.length_c   1.000
_cell.angle_alpha   90.00
_cell.angle_beta   90.00
_cell.angle_gamma   90.00
#
_symmetry.space_group_name_H-M   'P 1'
#
loop_
_entity.id
_entity.type
_entity.pdbx_description
1 polymer ?
#
loop_
_entity_poly.entity_id
_entity_poly.type
_entity_poly.pdbx_seq_one_letter_code
_entity_poly.pdbx_strand_id
1 'polypeptide(L)' 'MLMGQETVEAFHMSGKSHDCGDKLGYMKAFVQYGLRHASEGEGFSQWLKQTLESK' A
#
# COMPACT_ATOMS: atom_id res chain seq x y z
N MET A 1 18.83 4.76 -26.47
CA MET A 1 17.65 4.27 -25.71
C MET A 1 17.42 2.84 -26.16
N LEU A 2 17.30 1.88 -25.23
CA LEU A 2 17.15 0.45 -25.56
C LEU A 2 15.93 0.17 -26.47
N MET A 3 14.86 0.96 -26.32
CA MET A 3 13.69 0.96 -27.21
C MET A 3 13.98 1.12 -28.72
N GLY A 4 15.14 1.64 -29.11
CA GLY A 4 15.54 1.79 -30.52
C GLY A 4 16.54 0.74 -31.01
N GLN A 5 16.96 -0.19 -30.16
CA GLN A 5 17.95 -1.23 -30.45
C GLN A 5 17.36 -2.64 -30.33
N GLU A 6 16.33 -2.82 -29.50
CA GLU A 6 15.69 -4.11 -29.24
C GLU A 6 14.20 -3.96 -28.89
N THR A 7 13.46 -5.07 -28.96
CA THR A 7 12.04 -5.12 -28.59
C THR A 7 11.87 -4.90 -27.09
N VAL A 8 10.99 -3.97 -26.70
CA VAL A 8 10.62 -3.73 -25.31
C VAL A 8 9.14 -4.10 -25.12
N GLU A 9 8.87 -5.02 -24.20
CA GLU A 9 7.52 -5.47 -23.88
C GLU A 9 7.01 -4.82 -22.60
N ALA A 10 5.72 -4.46 -22.57
CA ALA A 10 5.06 -3.99 -21.38
C ALA A 10 4.51 -5.17 -20.57
N PHE A 11 4.98 -5.32 -19.34
CA PHE A 11 4.44 -6.33 -18.43
C PHE A 11 3.22 -5.81 -17.67
N HIS A 12 2.12 -6.57 -17.67
CA HIS A 12 0.95 -6.26 -16.88
C HIS A 12 1.12 -6.78 -15.45
N MET A 13 1.46 -5.87 -14.53
CA MET A 13 1.64 -6.18 -13.11
C MET A 13 0.40 -6.89 -12.52
N SER A 14 0.65 -7.93 -11.73
CA SER A 14 -0.38 -8.62 -10.95
C SER A 14 -0.43 -8.10 -9.51
N GLY A 15 -1.56 -8.30 -8.84
CA GLY A 15 -1.75 -7.85 -7.45
C GLY A 15 -2.04 -6.35 -7.37
N LYS A 16 -1.46 -5.69 -6.36
CA LYS A 16 -1.67 -4.26 -6.09
C LYS A 16 -0.34 -3.60 -5.77
N SER A 17 -0.15 -2.38 -6.26
CA SER A 17 0.96 -1.51 -5.86
C SER A 17 0.49 -0.44 -4.88
N HIS A 18 1.47 0.19 -4.24
CA HIS A 18 1.29 1.39 -3.43
C HIS A 18 2.22 2.45 -3.99
N ASP A 19 1.65 3.56 -4.43
CA ASP A 19 2.45 4.75 -4.72
C ASP A 19 2.81 5.42 -3.38
N CYS A 20 4.04 5.21 -2.92
CA CYS A 20 4.55 5.83 -1.70
C CYS A 20 5.29 7.16 -2.00
N GLY A 21 5.31 7.62 -3.25
CA GLY A 21 5.84 8.93 -3.62
C GLY A 21 4.88 10.07 -3.29
N ASP A 22 3.57 9.77 -3.18
CA ASP A 22 2.55 10.72 -2.74
C ASP A 22 2.19 10.53 -1.26
N LYS A 23 1.88 11.64 -0.57
CA LYS A 23 1.61 11.61 0.88
C LYS A 23 0.41 10.74 1.24
N LEU A 24 -0.66 10.79 0.45
CA LEU A 24 -1.88 10.05 0.74
C LEU A 24 -1.69 8.55 0.43
N GLY A 25 -0.99 8.21 -0.64
CA GLY A 25 -0.61 6.87 -1.01
C GLY A 25 0.28 6.22 0.04
N TYR A 26 1.26 6.95 0.58
CA TYR A 26 2.05 6.50 1.73
C TYR A 26 1.17 6.23 2.96
N MET A 27 0.25 7.14 3.31
CA MET A 27 -0.67 6.94 4.44
C MET A 27 -1.55 5.70 4.24
N LYS A 28 -2.06 5.46 3.03
CA LYS A 28 -2.85 4.27 2.68
C LYS A 28 -2.03 3.00 2.81
N ALA A 29 -0.78 3.00 2.34
CA ALA A 29 0.14 1.88 2.46
C ALA A 29 0.37 1.56 3.94
N PHE A 30 0.66 2.59 4.75
CA PHE A 30 0.90 2.43 6.19
C PHE A 30 -0.28 1.75 6.89
N VAL A 31 -1.50 2.22 6.68
CA VAL A 31 -2.70 1.60 7.28
C VAL A 31 -2.88 0.16 6.81
N GLN A 32 -2.78 -0.09 5.51
CA GLN A 32 -3.00 -1.43 4.96
C GLN A 32 -2.00 -2.48 5.43
N TYR A 33 -0.74 -2.09 5.65
CA TYR A 33 0.28 -2.98 6.20
C TYR A 33 0.20 -3.06 7.73
N GLY A 34 -0.11 -1.95 8.42
CA GLY A 34 -0.33 -1.92 9.86
C GLY A 34 -1.42 -2.90 10.30
N LEU A 35 -2.54 -2.95 9.57
CA LEU A 35 -3.63 -3.90 9.84
C LEU A 35 -3.24 -5.38 9.67
N ARG A 36 -2.16 -5.67 8.94
CA ARG A 36 -1.65 -7.03 8.69
C ARG A 36 -0.36 -7.33 9.48
N HIS A 37 0.06 -6.42 10.35
CA HIS A 37 1.29 -6.58 11.11
C HIS A 37 1.17 -7.73 12.12
N ALA A 38 2.19 -8.57 12.22
CA ALA A 38 2.12 -9.83 12.97
C ALA A 38 1.91 -9.64 14.49
N SER A 39 2.55 -8.62 15.09
CA SER A 39 2.42 -8.34 16.53
C SER A 39 1.41 -7.24 16.86
N GLU A 40 1.29 -6.24 15.98
CA GLU A 40 0.57 -5.00 16.27
C GLU A 40 -0.77 -4.89 15.53
N GLY A 41 -1.03 -5.77 14.56
CA GLY A 41 -2.19 -5.62 13.68
C GLY A 41 -3.52 -5.73 14.41
N GLU A 42 -3.61 -6.58 15.42
CA GLU A 42 -4.82 -6.73 16.23
C GLU A 42 -5.10 -5.48 17.07
N GLY A 43 -4.10 -5.01 17.83
CA GLY A 43 -4.23 -3.78 18.61
C GLY A 43 -4.51 -2.55 17.74
N PHE A 44 -3.82 -2.43 16.60
CA PHE A 44 -4.01 -1.35 15.64
C PHE A 44 -5.42 -1.35 15.03
N SER A 45 -5.95 -2.53 14.68
CA SER A 45 -7.29 -2.69 14.14
C SER A 45 -8.38 -2.32 15.15
N GLN A 46 -8.22 -2.72 16.42
CA GLN A 46 -9.14 -2.36 17.50
C GLN A 46 -9.17 -0.84 17.73
N TRP A 47 -7.99 -0.23 17.86
CA TRP A 47 -7.87 1.23 18.02
C TRP A 47 -8.49 2.00 16.86
N LEU A 48 -8.26 1.55 15.61
CA LEU A 48 -8.79 2.22 14.42
C LEU A 48 -10.33 2.19 14.40
N LYS A 49 -10.96 1.06 14.76
CA LYS A 49 -12.42 0.96 14.85
C LYS A 49 -13.01 1.91 15.89
N GLN A 50 -12.47 1.89 17.11
CA GLN A 50 -12.90 2.80 18.18
C GLN A 50 -12.75 4.28 17.79
N THR A 51 -11.68 4.61 17.07
CA THR A 51 -11.43 5.97 16.59
C THR A 51 -12.45 6.42 15.54
N LEU A 52 -12.93 5.51 14.69
CA LEU A 52 -13.93 5.82 13.67
C LEU A 52 -15.35 5.92 14.25
N GLU A 53 -15.65 5.16 15.31
CA GLU A 53 -16.95 5.21 16.00
C GLU A 53 -17.09 6.45 16.91
N SER A 54 -15.98 7.00 17.39
CA SER A 54 -15.95 8.20 18.23
C SER A 54 -15.90 9.51 17.45
N LYS A 55 -16.02 9.45 16.13
CA LYS A 55 -15.94 10.57 15.21
C LYS A 55 -17.28 10.87 14.57
#